data_AF-C7RTE9-F1
#
_entry.id   AF-C7RTE9-F1
#
_cell.length_a   1.000
_cell.length_b   1.000
_cell.length_c   1.000
_cell.angle_alpha   90.00
_cell.angle_beta   90.00
_cell.angle_gamma   90.00
#
_symmetry.space_group_name_H-M   'P 1'
#
loop_
_entity.id
_entity.type
_entity.pdbx_description
1 polymer ?
#
loop_
_entity_poly.entity_id
_entity_poly.type
_entity_poly.pdbx_seq_one_letter_code
_entity_poly.pdbx_strand_id
1 'polypeptide(L)'
;MNILNSWKTLELSTREGEVLLCIEGRVYGSNPRFPSSSHIRTSPITAYRFESNAMVVMTKRGSEYVLGKPDPSQAFAQQRLIRRLALINQAPPSSFNEIESQLTGYPALQRDETTQEI
;
A
#
# COMPACT_ATOMS: atom_id res chain seq x y z
N MET A 1 -23.53 5.05 3.06
CA MET A 1 -22.14 4.92 2.57
C MET A 1 -21.30 6.06 3.16
N ASN A 2 -20.02 5.84 3.47
CA ASN A 2 -19.15 6.90 4.02
C ASN A 2 -18.53 7.71 2.87
N ILE A 3 -18.63 9.03 2.93
CA ILE A 3 -18.10 9.95 1.92
C ILE A 3 -16.87 10.65 2.48
N LEU A 4 -15.74 10.56 1.78
CA LEU A 4 -14.52 11.30 2.09
C LEU A 4 -14.47 12.60 1.28
N ASN A 5 -14.54 13.74 1.96
CA ASN A 5 -14.38 15.07 1.37
C ASN A 5 -13.08 15.72 1.85
N SER A 6 -12.64 16.75 1.12
CA SER A 6 -11.39 17.48 1.40
C SER A 6 -10.21 16.53 1.56
N TRP A 7 -10.16 15.52 0.68
CA TRP A 7 -9.24 14.41 0.81
C TRP A 7 -7.95 14.64 0.02
N LYS A 8 -6.86 14.04 0.51
CA LYS A 8 -5.56 14.00 -0.16
C LYS A 8 -4.95 12.60 -0.05
N THR A 9 -4.13 12.24 -1.03
CA THR A 9 -3.35 11.01 -1.01
C THR A 9 -2.14 11.16 -0.09
N LEU A 10 -1.83 10.12 0.67
CA LEU A 10 -0.63 9.99 1.48
C LEU A 10 0.12 8.74 1.05
N GLU A 11 1.37 8.89 0.67
CA GLU A 11 2.28 7.77 0.42
C GLU A 11 3.07 7.52 1.71
N LEU A 12 3.03 6.30 2.22
CA LEU A 12 3.79 5.85 3.38
C LEU A 12 4.75 4.76 2.93
N SER A 13 5.99 4.80 3.40
CA SER A 13 6.95 3.71 3.18
C SER A 13 7.04 2.82 4.42
N THR A 14 7.05 1.50 4.21
CA THR A 14 7.40 0.54 5.27
C THR A 14 8.92 0.46 5.44
N ARG A 15 9.38 -0.23 6.48
CA ARG A 15 10.82 -0.45 6.70
C ARG A 15 11.45 -1.30 5.59
N GLU A 16 10.63 -2.14 4.97
CA GLU A 16 10.96 -3.06 3.89
C GLU A 16 10.93 -2.37 2.52
N GLY A 17 10.60 -1.07 2.46
CA GLY A 17 10.55 -0.29 1.23
C GLY A 17 9.23 -0.40 0.47
N GLU A 18 8.20 -1.06 1.01
CA GLU A 18 6.87 -1.12 0.41
C GLU A 18 6.21 0.26 0.48
N VAL A 19 5.67 0.74 -0.65
CA VAL A 19 4.92 1.99 -0.72
C VAL A 19 3.43 1.71 -0.53
N LEU A 20 2.88 2.18 0.58
CA LEU A 20 1.47 2.11 0.92
C LEU A 20 0.78 3.42 0.58
N LEU A 21 -0.30 3.34 -0.20
CA LEU A 21 -1.11 4.50 -0.56
C LEU A 21 -2.32 4.60 0.36
N CYS A 22 -2.39 5.64 1.18
CA CYS A 22 -3.51 5.95 2.05
C CYS A 22 -4.23 7.22 1.59
N ILE A 23 -5.43 7.45 2.11
CA ILE A 23 -6.17 8.70 1.93
C ILE A 23 -6.43 9.32 3.30
N GLU A 24 -6.16 10.61 3.42
CA GLU A 24 -6.53 11.44 4.56
C GLU A 24 -7.61 12.44 4.13
N GLY A 25 -8.62 12.65 4.98
CA GLY A 25 -9.72 13.58 4.68
C GLY A 25 -10.80 13.55 5.74
N ARG A 26 -11.92 14.21 5.46
CA ARG A 26 -13.06 14.30 6.37
C ARG A 26 -14.17 13.34 5.95
N VAL A 27 -14.57 12.45 6.86
CA VAL A 27 -15.68 11.53 6.64
C VAL A 27 -17.00 12.18 7.01
N TYR A 28 -17.92 12.12 6.05
CA TYR A 28 -19.33 12.43 6.18
C TYR A 28 -20.10 11.16 5.92
N GLY A 29 -20.95 10.72 6.86
CA GLY A 29 -21.71 9.50 6.65
C GLY A 29 -22.58 9.16 7.85
N SER A 30 -23.43 8.16 7.65
CA SER A 30 -24.37 7.63 8.63
C SER A 30 -23.71 6.74 9.70
N ASN A 31 -22.38 6.59 9.67
CA ASN A 31 -21.69 5.70 10.60
C ASN A 31 -21.58 6.38 11.98
N PRO A 32 -22.20 5.84 13.03
CA PRO A 32 -22.18 6.44 14.37
C PRO A 32 -20.77 6.50 14.98
N ARG A 33 -19.80 5.76 14.42
CA ARG A 33 -18.39 5.83 14.85
C ARG A 33 -17.70 7.16 14.50
N PHE A 34 -18.27 7.95 13.60
CA PHE A 34 -17.70 9.24 13.20
C PHE A 34 -18.68 10.36 13.57
N PRO A 35 -18.45 11.11 14.66
CA PRO A 35 -19.18 12.36 14.88
C PRO A 35 -19.00 13.26 13.65
N SER A 36 -20.06 13.96 13.29
CA SER A 36 -20.22 14.73 12.05
C SER A 36 -18.92 15.42 11.58
N SER A 37 -18.37 14.99 10.44
CA SER A 37 -17.14 15.53 9.82
C SER A 37 -15.81 15.20 10.53
N SER A 38 -15.66 13.96 10.99
CA SER A 38 -14.40 13.50 11.58
C SER A 38 -13.27 13.47 10.55
N HIS A 39 -12.11 14.03 10.92
CA HIS A 39 -10.89 13.89 10.14
C HIS A 39 -10.28 12.51 10.38
N ILE A 40 -10.03 11.76 9.31
CA ILE A 40 -9.49 10.41 9.40
C ILE A 40 -8.34 10.21 8.43
N ARG A 41 -7.54 9.19 8.74
CA ARG A 41 -6.65 8.54 7.80
C ARG A 41 -7.14 7.11 7.57
N THR A 42 -7.34 6.77 6.31
CA THR A 42 -7.72 5.40 5.91
C THR A 42 -6.54 4.45 6.05
N SER A 43 -6.83 3.16 6.18
CA SER A 43 -5.82 2.12 5.91
C SER A 43 -5.46 2.09 4.41
N PRO A 44 -4.37 1.44 4.00
CA PRO A 44 -3.92 1.43 2.62
C PRO A 44 -5.03 1.09 1.63
N ILE A 45 -5.11 1.83 0.53
CA ILE A 45 -6.04 1.59 -0.57
C ILE A 45 -5.51 0.43 -1.40
N THR A 46 -6.36 -0.56 -1.65
CA THR A 46 -6.00 -1.76 -2.44
C THR A 46 -6.66 -1.75 -3.81
N ALA A 47 -7.83 -1.13 -3.93
CA ALA A 47 -8.55 -1.07 -5.19
C ALA A 47 -9.49 0.14 -5.25
N TYR A 48 -10.00 0.41 -6.44
CA TYR A 48 -11.06 1.38 -6.65
C TYR A 48 -12.06 0.88 -7.68
N ARG A 49 -13.26 1.43 -7.65
CA ARG A 49 -14.29 1.28 -8.69
C ARG A 49 -14.99 2.60 -8.91
N PHE A 50 -15.71 2.72 -10.02
CA PHE A 50 -16.61 3.84 -10.25
C PHE A 50 -18.05 3.39 -10.04
N GLU A 51 -18.79 4.13 -9.22
CA GLU A 51 -20.23 3.99 -9.07
C GLU A 51 -20.89 5.28 -9.60
N SER A 52 -21.62 5.14 -10.72
CA SER A 52 -22.12 6.27 -11.51
C SER A 52 -20.97 7.22 -11.91
N ASN A 53 -20.77 8.32 -11.18
CA ASN A 53 -19.72 9.32 -11.42
C ASN A 53 -18.80 9.53 -10.20
N ALA A 54 -18.95 8.70 -9.16
CA ALA A 54 -18.15 8.80 -7.96
C ALA A 54 -17.12 7.67 -7.90
N MET A 55 -15.89 8.00 -7.51
CA MET A 55 -14.85 7.01 -7.26
C MET A 55 -15.05 6.42 -5.87
N VAL A 56 -15.19 5.09 -5.79
CA VAL A 56 -15.24 4.36 -4.53
C VAL A 56 -13.91 3.65 -4.33
N VAL A 57 -13.27 3.90 -3.18
CA VAL A 57 -12.01 3.25 -2.81
C VAL A 57 -12.26 2.14 -1.80
N MET A 58 -11.56 1.04 -2.01
CA MET A 58 -11.53 -0.12 -1.11
C MET A 58 -10.20 -0.13 -0.38
N THR A 59 -10.26 -0.30 0.93
CA THR A 59 -9.08 -0.30 1.79
C THR A 59 -8.69 -1.72 2.20
N LYS A 60 -7.43 -1.93 2.61
CA LYS A 60 -6.89 -3.20 3.11
C LYS A 60 -7.68 -3.77 4.29
N ARG A 61 -8.32 -2.92 5.11
CA ARG A 61 -9.19 -3.34 6.23
C ARG A 61 -10.65 -3.58 5.82
N GLY A 62 -10.95 -3.63 4.52
CA GLY A 62 -12.29 -3.89 3.99
C GLY A 62 -13.28 -2.72 4.14
N SER A 63 -12.80 -1.53 4.53
CA SER A 63 -13.66 -0.33 4.55
C SER A 63 -13.76 0.28 3.16
N GLU A 64 -14.94 0.79 2.82
CA GLU A 64 -15.22 1.46 1.56
C GLU A 64 -15.57 2.93 1.79
N TYR A 65 -15.06 3.79 0.90
CA TYR A 65 -15.32 5.22 0.94
C TYR A 65 -15.62 5.74 -0.46
N VAL A 66 -16.71 6.50 -0.57
CA VAL A 66 -16.99 7.32 -1.75
C VAL A 66 -16.13 8.57 -1.67
N LEU A 67 -15.32 8.83 -2.69
CA LEU A 67 -14.53 10.05 -2.77
C LEU A 67 -15.41 11.19 -3.28
N GLY A 68 -15.62 12.18 -2.43
CA GLY A 68 -16.20 13.45 -2.79
C GLY A 68 -15.12 14.40 -3.34
N LYS A 69 -15.25 15.69 -3.05
CA LYS A 69 -14.30 16.69 -3.56
C LYS A 69 -12.93 16.51 -2.91
N PRO A 70 -11.83 16.44 -3.69
CA PRO A 70 -10.48 16.44 -3.13
C PRO A 70 -10.19 17.76 -2.42
N ASP A 71 -9.13 17.77 -1.62
CA ASP A 71 -8.58 19.00 -1.06
C ASP A 71 -8.21 19.97 -2.21
N PRO A 72 -8.62 21.25 -2.14
CA PRO A 72 -8.36 22.23 -3.20
C PRO A 72 -6.88 22.41 -3.56
N SER A 73 -5.95 22.13 -2.63
CA SER A 73 -4.50 22.17 -2.89
C SER A 73 -4.00 20.99 -3.75
N GLN A 74 -4.81 19.95 -3.91
CA GLN A 74 -4.44 18.72 -4.62
C GLN A 74 -4.96 18.73 -6.06
N ALA A 75 -4.27 19.48 -6.92
CA ALA A 75 -4.58 19.50 -8.35
C ALA A 75 -4.50 18.07 -8.95
N PHE A 76 -5.50 17.71 -9.75
CA PHE A 76 -5.61 16.40 -10.40
C PHE A 76 -5.50 15.21 -9.44
N ALA A 77 -5.96 15.36 -8.19
CA ALA A 77 -5.85 14.34 -7.14
C ALA A 77 -6.34 12.97 -7.59
N GLN A 78 -7.51 12.91 -8.25
CA GLN A 78 -8.11 11.67 -8.71
C GLN A 78 -7.28 10.99 -9.80
N GLN A 79 -6.81 11.71 -10.82
CA GLN A 79 -5.95 11.13 -11.86
C GLN A 79 -4.63 10.62 -11.27
N ARG A 80 -4.04 11.36 -10.32
CA ARG A 80 -2.81 10.93 -9.64
C ARG A 80 -3.04 9.69 -8.80
N LEU A 81 -4.15 9.62 -8.05
CA LEU A 81 -4.51 8.44 -7.26
C LEU A 81 -4.63 7.20 -8.14
N ILE A 82 -5.36 7.30 -9.26
CA ILE A 82 -5.51 6.19 -10.22
C ILE A 82 -4.17 5.72 -10.75
N ARG A 83 -3.31 6.65 -11.19
CA ARG A 83 -1.96 6.32 -11.69
C ARG A 83 -1.12 5.62 -10.61
N ARG A 84 -1.16 6.11 -9.38
CA ARG A 84 -0.41 5.52 -8.26
C ARG A 84 -0.90 4.12 -7.92
N LEU A 85 -2.22 3.91 -7.88
CA LEU A 85 -2.80 2.57 -7.66
C LEU A 85 -2.41 1.59 -8.77
N ALA A 86 -2.42 2.04 -10.03
CA ALA A 86 -1.96 1.21 -11.15
C ALA A 86 -0.50 0.77 -10.99
N LEU A 87 0.39 1.68 -10.54
CA LEU A 87 1.80 1.36 -10.30
C LEU A 87 1.99 0.38 -9.14
N ILE A 88 1.27 0.56 -8.03
CA ILE A 88 1.36 -0.32 -6.87
C ILE A 88 0.88 -1.73 -7.22
N ASN A 89 -0.22 -1.85 -7.96
CA ASN A 89 -0.76 -3.13 -8.38
C ASN A 89 0.07 -3.83 -9.49
N GLN A 90 1.01 -3.10 -10.12
CA GLN A 90 1.95 -3.65 -11.09
C GLN A 90 3.34 -3.96 -10.50
N ALA A 91 3.59 -3.60 -9.24
CA ALA A 91 4.88 -3.88 -8.61
C ALA A 91 5.09 -5.41 -8.58
N PRO A 92 6.25 -5.92 -9.06
CA PRO A 92 6.52 -7.34 -9.03
C PRO A 92 6.44 -7.84 -7.57
N PRO A 93 5.98 -9.08 -7.34
CA PRO A 93 6.02 -9.67 -6.00
C PRO A 93 7.43 -9.51 -5.46
N SER A 94 7.54 -9.05 -4.21
CA SER A 94 8.81 -8.86 -3.51
C SER A 94 9.76 -10.03 -3.84
N SER A 95 10.94 -9.74 -4.38
CA SER A 95 11.96 -10.74 -4.71
C SER A 95 12.55 -11.44 -3.48
N PHE A 96 11.95 -11.27 -2.31
CA PHE A 96 12.39 -11.92 -1.09
C PHE A 96 11.89 -13.35 -1.09
N ASN A 97 12.76 -14.23 -1.57
CA ASN A 97 12.59 -15.66 -1.53
C ASN A 97 13.12 -16.15 -0.17
N GLU A 98 12.25 -16.17 0.84
CA GLU A 98 12.59 -16.57 2.23
C GLU A 98 13.24 -17.97 2.28
N ILE A 99 12.97 -18.80 1.27
CA ILE A 99 13.49 -20.17 1.10
C ILE A 99 14.94 -20.17 0.58
N GLU A 100 15.31 -19.27 -0.34
CA GLU A 100 16.70 -19.19 -0.86
C GLU A 100 17.65 -18.50 0.13
N SER A 101 17.14 -17.61 0.98
CA SER A 101 17.95 -16.89 1.97
C SER A 101 18.45 -17.76 3.13
N GLN A 102 17.97 -18.99 3.29
CA GLN A 102 18.40 -19.91 4.36
C GLN A 102 19.52 -20.88 3.96
N LEU A 103 20.08 -20.79 2.74
CA LEU A 103 21.05 -21.77 2.23
C LEU A 103 22.53 -21.46 2.47
N THR A 104 22.88 -20.50 3.33
CA THR A 104 24.29 -20.29 3.73
C THR A 104 24.65 -21.10 4.97
N GLY A 105 25.04 -22.36 4.74
CA GLY A 105 25.54 -23.27 5.78
C GLY A 105 26.67 -24.19 5.29
N TYR A 106 27.84 -23.60 5.02
CA TYR A 106 29.20 -24.20 4.99
C TYR A 106 29.53 -25.35 4.01
N PRO A 107 30.46 -25.16 3.04
CA PRO A 107 31.20 -26.27 2.46
C PRO A 107 32.31 -26.71 3.43
N ALA A 108 32.26 -27.96 3.90
CA ALA A 108 33.41 -28.61 4.51
C ALA A 108 34.45 -28.88 3.41
N LEU A 109 35.43 -28.00 3.28
CA LEU A 109 36.68 -28.29 2.57
C LEU A 109 37.48 -29.27 3.42
N GLN A 110 37.36 -30.57 3.12
CA GLN A 110 38.38 -31.53 3.51
C GLN A 110 39.42 -31.58 2.40
N ARG A 111 40.42 -30.70 2.54
CA ARG A 111 41.68 -30.75 1.80
C ARG A 111 42.73 -31.23 2.81
N ASP A 112 42.99 -32.53 2.83
CA ASP A 112 44.23 -33.05 3.40
C ASP A 112 45.15 -33.36 2.22
N GLU A 113 46.01 -32.40 1.90
CA GLU A 113 47.28 -32.67 1.26
C GLU A 113 48.33 -32.81 2.35
N THR A 114 48.99 -33.96 2.41
CA THR A 114 50.43 -34.13 2.71
C THR A 114 50.76 -35.63 2.61
N THR A 115 51.90 -36.15 2.14
CA THR A 115 53.02 -35.78 1.27
C THR A 115 53.93 -37.03 1.26
N GLN A 116 54.25 -37.55 0.06
CA GLN A 116 55.47 -38.25 -0.40
C GLN A 116 56.16 -39.44 0.35
N GLU A 117 56.81 -40.27 -0.51
CA GLU A 117 57.95 -41.22 -0.32
C GLU A 117 57.61 -42.60 0.28
N ILE A 118 57.98 -43.77 -0.28
CA ILE A 118 59.04 -44.22 -1.23
C ILE A 118 58.48 -45.34 -2.13
#